data_AF-A0A533HX88-F1
#
_entry.id   AF-A0A533HX88-F1
#
_cell.length_a   1.000
_cell.length_b   1.000
_cell.length_c   1.000
_cell.angle_alpha   90.00
_cell.angle_beta   90.00
_cell.angle_gamma   90.00
#
_symmetry.space_group_name_H-M   'P 1'
#
loop_
_entity.id
_entity.type
_entity.pdbx_description
1 polymer ?
#
loop_
_entity_poly.entity_id
_entity_poly.type
_entity_poly.pdbx_seq_one_letter_code
_entity_poly.pdbx_strand_id
1 'polypeptide(L)'
;MKLITNNPRFSKEKFKDIEVEYHDIDYLEVLKKVRDYVHENWEVVTHPLYGSVKPNETIYRSVVIKESTDLDVASINLISEAVGTFEKFRKNKEVPHWTDRVKDDFSVIDYDLLSNAIKRIL
;
A
#
# COMPACT_ATOMS: atom_id res chain seq x y z
N MET A 1 9.19 -9.16 8.21
CA MET A 1 8.44 -8.01 7.65
C MET A 1 7.15 -8.54 7.01
N LYS A 2 6.18 -7.67 6.76
CA LYS A 2 4.95 -8.00 6.02
C LYS A 2 4.75 -7.05 4.86
N LEU A 3 4.20 -7.55 3.76
CA LEU A 3 3.70 -6.79 2.63
C LEU A 3 2.17 -6.85 2.66
N ILE A 4 1.51 -5.74 2.98
CA ILE A 4 0.05 -5.62 2.94
C ILE A 4 -0.35 -5.10 1.56
N THR A 5 -1.18 -5.84 0.83
CA THR A 5 -1.48 -5.48 -0.57
C THR A 5 -2.86 -5.95 -1.02
N ASN A 6 -3.50 -5.20 -1.93
CA ASN A 6 -4.66 -5.67 -2.68
C ASN A 6 -4.35 -5.99 -4.15
N ASN A 7 -3.08 -5.96 -4.54
CA ASN A 7 -2.66 -6.25 -5.90
C ASN A 7 -2.43 -7.75 -6.07
N PRO A 8 -3.26 -8.46 -6.87
CA PRO A 8 -3.20 -9.91 -6.97
C PRO A 8 -1.88 -10.44 -7.55
N ARG A 9 -1.08 -9.59 -8.21
CA ARG A 9 0.27 -9.96 -8.70
C ARG A 9 1.19 -10.41 -7.58
N PHE A 10 1.04 -9.87 -6.37
CA PHE A 10 1.86 -10.28 -5.23
C PHE A 10 1.41 -11.59 -4.57
N SER A 11 0.18 -12.06 -4.81
CA SER A 11 -0.40 -13.22 -4.10
C SER A 11 0.41 -14.52 -4.21
N LYS A 12 1.27 -14.64 -5.24
CA LYS A 12 2.14 -15.81 -5.47
C LYS A 12 3.62 -15.49 -5.33
N GLU A 13 3.96 -14.24 -5.03
CA GLU A 13 5.34 -13.81 -4.88
C GLU A 13 5.97 -14.34 -3.59
N LYS A 14 7.28 -14.56 -3.65
CA LYS A 14 8.07 -14.96 -2.50
C LYS A 14 9.26 -14.03 -2.36
N PHE A 15 9.19 -13.19 -1.34
CA PHE A 15 10.28 -12.33 -0.94
C PHE A 15 11.01 -12.94 0.25
N LYS A 16 12.33 -12.75 0.31
CA LYS A 16 13.12 -13.14 1.47
C LYS A 16 12.70 -12.29 2.67
N ASP A 17 12.41 -12.92 3.80
CA ASP A 17 12.10 -12.26 5.09
C ASP A 17 10.87 -11.30 5.09
N ILE A 18 10.05 -11.35 4.04
CA ILE A 18 8.80 -10.58 3.90
C ILE A 18 7.65 -11.54 3.62
N GLU A 19 6.71 -11.64 4.55
CA GLU A 19 5.44 -12.35 4.37
C GLU A 19 4.51 -11.51 3.48
N VAL A 20 3.93 -12.11 2.45
CA VAL A 20 2.93 -11.43 1.61
C VAL A 20 1.54 -11.66 2.17
N GLU A 21 0.85 -10.58 2.50
CA GLU A 21 -0.51 -10.57 3.02
C GLU A 21 -1.45 -9.88 2.02
N TYR A 22 -2.01 -10.70 1.12
CA TYR A 22 -2.93 -10.26 0.09
C TYR A 22 -4.39 -10.21 0.60
N HIS A 23 -5.09 -9.13 0.28
CA HIS A 23 -6.51 -8.93 0.58
C HIS A 23 -7.26 -8.44 -0.65
N ASP A 24 -8.38 -9.07 -1.00
CA ASP A 24 -9.27 -8.58 -2.07
C ASP A 24 -10.18 -7.46 -1.53
N ILE A 25 -9.57 -6.28 -1.34
CA ILE A 25 -10.20 -5.10 -0.73
C ILE A 25 -9.80 -3.83 -1.50
N ASP A 26 -10.47 -2.72 -1.24
CA ASP A 26 -10.13 -1.43 -1.85
C ASP A 26 -8.84 -0.82 -1.29
N TYR A 27 -8.23 0.09 -2.07
CA TYR A 27 -7.04 0.86 -1.66
C TYR A 27 -7.20 1.43 -0.23
N LEU A 28 -8.29 2.13 0.07
CA LEU A 28 -8.48 2.73 1.40
C LEU A 28 -8.40 1.70 2.53
N GLU A 29 -8.95 0.51 2.31
CA GLU A 29 -8.94 -0.56 3.30
C GLU A 29 -7.53 -1.13 3.48
N VAL A 30 -6.69 -1.17 2.44
CA VAL A 30 -5.25 -1.46 2.58
C VAL A 30 -4.58 -0.44 3.52
N LEU A 31 -4.84 0.86 3.34
CA LEU A 31 -4.27 1.90 4.21
C LEU A 31 -4.76 1.78 5.66
N LYS A 32 -6.05 1.49 5.86
CA LYS A 32 -6.61 1.27 7.21
C LYS A 32 -5.99 0.03 7.86
N LYS A 33 -5.78 -1.04 7.11
CA LYS A 33 -5.14 -2.25 7.63
C LYS A 33 -3.69 -2.01 8.05
N VAL A 34 -2.95 -1.22 7.28
CA VAL A 34 -1.61 -0.75 7.67
C VAL A 34 -1.67 0.09 8.94
N ARG A 35 -2.64 1.00 9.07
CA ARG A 35 -2.84 1.81 10.29
C ARG A 35 -3.11 0.91 11.51
N ASP A 36 -3.92 -0.13 11.35
CA ASP A 36 -4.23 -1.05 12.45
C ASP A 36 -2.97 -1.79 12.91
N TYR A 37 -2.13 -2.26 11.99
CA TYR A 37 -0.80 -2.79 12.34
C TYR A 37 0.09 -1.76 13.03
N VAL A 38 0.11 -0.51 12.57
CA VAL A 38 0.91 0.55 13.20
C VAL A 38 0.50 0.76 14.66
N HIS A 39 -0.79 0.67 14.97
CA HIS A 39 -1.28 0.72 16.36
C HIS A 39 -0.93 -0.53 17.19
N GLU A 40 -0.53 -1.62 16.54
CA GLU A 40 -0.03 -2.85 17.16
C GLU A 40 1.51 -2.90 17.19
N ASN A 41 2.18 -1.74 17.23
CA ASN A 41 3.63 -1.57 17.23
C ASN A 41 4.32 -2.08 15.94
N TRP A 42 3.77 -1.74 14.77
CA TRP A 42 4.48 -1.90 13.49
C TRP A 42 4.95 -0.56 12.91
N GLU A 43 6.04 -0.61 12.16
CA GLU A 43 6.63 0.51 11.45
C GLU A 43 6.36 0.41 9.95
N VAL A 44 6.02 1.53 9.31
CA VAL A 44 5.86 1.67 7.86
C VAL A 44 7.24 1.81 7.22
N VAL A 45 7.61 0.85 6.36
CA VAL A 45 8.92 0.80 5.70
C VAL A 45 8.90 1.47 4.33
N THR A 46 7.80 1.31 3.58
CA THR A 46 7.61 1.96 2.26
C THR A 46 6.55 3.04 2.34
N HIS A 47 6.82 4.20 1.72
CA HIS A 47 5.89 5.33 1.74
C HIS A 47 4.50 4.95 1.16
N PRO A 48 3.38 5.08 1.90
CA PRO A 48 2.07 4.58 1.44
C PRO A 48 1.50 5.30 0.20
N LEU A 49 1.99 6.50 -0.08
CA LEU A 49 1.65 7.27 -1.28
C LEU A 49 2.87 7.37 -2.20
N TYR A 50 3.19 6.28 -2.91
CA TYR A 50 4.23 6.29 -3.94
C TYR A 50 3.66 6.35 -5.36
N GLY A 51 4.54 6.70 -6.31
CA GLY A 51 4.22 6.83 -7.72
C GLY A 51 3.58 8.18 -8.05
N SER A 52 3.47 8.47 -9.34
CA SER A 52 2.88 9.71 -9.85
C SER A 52 1.36 9.61 -10.09
N VAL A 53 0.79 8.40 -10.02
CA VAL A 53 -0.64 8.17 -10.21
C VAL A 53 -1.39 8.59 -8.95
N LYS A 54 -2.43 9.41 -9.11
CA LYS A 54 -3.15 9.96 -7.96
C LYS A 54 -3.94 8.85 -7.21
N PRO A 55 -4.17 9.01 -5.90
CA PRO A 55 -4.92 8.03 -5.11
C PRO A 55 -6.38 7.79 -5.57
N ASN A 56 -6.96 8.74 -6.31
CA ASN A 56 -8.28 8.61 -6.93
C ASN A 56 -8.23 8.20 -8.42
N GLU A 57 -7.09 7.72 -8.91
CA GLU A 57 -6.95 7.18 -10.26
C GLU A 57 -6.63 5.67 -10.20
N THR A 58 -5.71 5.24 -9.33
CA THR A 58 -5.39 3.81 -9.16
C THR A 58 -6.30 3.11 -8.14
N ILE A 59 -6.51 1.81 -8.35
CA ILE A 59 -7.26 0.92 -7.45
C ILE A 59 -6.35 0.03 -6.59
N TYR A 60 -5.06 -0.04 -6.92
CA TYR A 60 -4.10 -0.90 -6.24
C TYR A 60 -3.18 -0.11 -5.29
N ARG A 61 -2.87 -0.74 -4.16
CA ARG A 61 -1.83 -0.28 -3.26
C ARG A 61 -1.21 -1.43 -2.49
N SER A 62 0.07 -1.25 -2.19
CA SER A 62 0.89 -2.20 -1.48
C SER A 62 1.81 -1.46 -0.51
N VAL A 63 2.01 -1.96 0.70
CA VAL A 63 2.85 -1.31 1.72
C VAL A 63 3.63 -2.37 2.49
N VAL A 64 4.94 -2.18 2.61
CA VAL A 64 5.79 -2.99 3.49
C VAL A 64 5.82 -2.39 4.87
N ILE A 65 5.62 -3.24 5.87
CA ILE A 65 5.71 -2.93 7.29
C ILE A 65 6.67 -3.90 7.99
N LYS A 66 7.22 -3.49 9.13
CA LYS A 66 8.03 -4.35 9.99
C LYS A 66 7.58 -4.22 11.44
N GLU A 67 7.73 -5.30 12.19
CA GLU A 67 7.42 -5.29 13.63
C GLU A 67 8.40 -4.38 14.37
N SER A 68 7.90 -3.71 15.40
CA SER A 68 8.65 -2.84 16.30
C SER A 68 8.32 -3.15 17.75
N THR A 69 9.23 -2.84 18.66
CA THR A 69 9.01 -2.99 20.10
C THR A 69 8.18 -1.86 20.67
N ASP A 70 8.24 -0.69 20.04
CA ASP A 70 7.68 0.55 20.52
C ASP A 70 6.76 1.18 19.48
N LEU A 71 5.86 2.04 19.94
CA LEU A 71 4.94 2.76 19.07
C LEU A 71 5.71 3.79 18.24
N ASP A 72 5.76 3.61 16.92
CA ASP A 72 6.43 4.56 16.02
C ASP A 72 5.50 5.72 15.62
N VAL A 73 5.71 6.86 16.28
CA VAL A 73 4.95 8.09 16.04
C VAL A 73 5.11 8.58 14.59
N ALA A 74 6.26 8.33 13.95
CA ALA A 74 6.48 8.72 12.56
C ALA A 74 5.54 7.93 11.62
N SER A 75 5.42 6.62 11.82
CA SER A 75 4.50 5.74 11.09
C SER A 75 3.04 6.10 11.32
N ILE A 76 2.65 6.46 12.56
CA ILE A 76 1.28 6.93 12.86
C ILE A 76 0.95 8.16 12.02
N ASN A 77 1.83 9.16 12.03
CA ASN A 77 1.62 10.39 11.28
C ASN A 77 1.58 10.12 9.78
N LEU A 78 2.51 9.30 9.27
CA LEU A 78 2.62 8.96 7.86
C LEU A 78 1.37 8.23 7.35
N ILE A 79 0.87 7.22 8.07
CA ILE A 79 -0.32 6.49 7.63
C ILE A 79 -1.59 7.34 7.76
N SER A 80 -1.69 8.18 8.80
CA SER A 80 -2.81 9.11 8.98
C SER A 80 -2.87 10.15 7.86
N GLU A 81 -1.71 10.71 7.47
CA GLU A 81 -1.60 11.63 6.34
C GLU A 81 -1.98 10.94 5.02
N ALA A 82 -1.54 9.69 4.83
CA ALA A 82 -1.86 8.93 3.63
C ALA A 82 -3.36 8.68 3.48
N VAL A 83 -4.03 8.26 4.57
CA VAL A 83 -5.49 8.08 4.61
C VAL A 83 -6.20 9.42 4.33
N GLY A 84 -5.84 10.49 5.04
CA GLY A 84 -6.47 11.79 4.85
C GLY A 84 -6.27 12.37 3.44
N THR A 85 -5.10 12.13 2.83
CA THR A 85 -4.83 12.52 1.45
C THR A 85 -5.67 11.72 0.47
N PHE A 86 -5.75 10.39 0.63
CA PHE A 86 -6.61 9.55 -0.20
C PHE A 86 -8.06 10.02 -0.17
N GLU A 87 -8.62 10.27 1.03
CA GLU A 87 -9.99 10.75 1.20
C GLU A 87 -10.22 12.11 0.52
N LYS A 88 -9.29 13.05 0.63
CA LYS A 88 -9.35 14.35 -0.08
C LYS A 88 -9.43 14.16 -1.60
N PHE A 89 -8.59 13.30 -2.16
CA PHE A 89 -8.60 13.02 -3.60
C PHE A 89 -9.91 12.36 -4.05
N ARG A 90 -10.40 11.37 -3.29
CA ARG A 90 -11.68 10.69 -3.59
C ARG A 90 -12.88 11.62 -3.49
N LYS A 91 -12.89 12.53 -2.50
CA LYS A 91 -13.95 13.53 -2.35
C LYS A 91 -13.98 14.53 -3.52
N ASN A 92 -12.80 14.88 -4.06
CA ASN A 92 -12.70 15.80 -5.18
C ASN A 92 -13.14 15.17 -6.50
N LYS A 93 -12.84 13.89 -6.71
CA LYS A 93 -13.24 13.14 -7.89
C LYS A 93 -13.22 11.65 -7.60
N GLU A 94 -14.34 10.98 -7.88
CA GLU A 94 -14.47 9.53 -7.75
C GLU A 94 -13.51 8.78 -8.67
N VAL A 95 -13.19 7.53 -8.33
CA VAL A 95 -12.39 6.68 -9.22
C VAL A 95 -13.21 6.33 -10.45
N PRO A 96 -12.67 6.52 -11.66
CA PRO A 96 -13.31 6.07 -12.88
C PRO A 96 -13.54 4.56 -12.87
N HIS A 97 -14.62 4.12 -13.50
CA HIS A 97 -14.79 2.70 -13.82
C HIS A 97 -13.78 2.30 -14.90
N TRP A 98 -12.68 1.67 -14.47
CA TRP A 98 -11.62 1.23 -15.36
C TRP A 98 -11.96 -0.07 -16.07
N THR A 99 -11.55 -0.17 -17.34
CA THR A 99 -11.54 -1.45 -18.06
C THR A 99 -10.49 -2.37 -17.45
N ASP A 100 -10.63 -3.68 -17.65
CA ASP A 100 -9.68 -4.65 -17.09
C ASP A 100 -8.26 -4.45 -17.59
N ARG A 101 -8.09 -3.94 -18.82
CA ARG A 101 -6.79 -3.53 -19.35
C ARG A 101 -6.14 -2.41 -18.53
N VAL A 102 -6.91 -1.38 -18.16
CA VAL A 102 -6.38 -0.26 -17.37
C VAL A 102 -6.11 -0.69 -15.93
N LYS A 103 -6.94 -1.58 -15.37
CA LYS A 103 -6.64 -2.21 -14.08
C LYS A 103 -5.32 -2.97 -14.14
N ASP A 104 -5.10 -3.76 -15.19
CA ASP A 104 -3.85 -4.49 -15.39
C ASP A 104 -2.63 -3.55 -15.44
N ASP A 105 -2.73 -2.44 -16.17
CA ASP A 105 -1.69 -1.41 -16.22
C ASP A 105 -1.37 -0.84 -14.83
N PHE A 106 -2.39 -0.51 -14.02
CA PHE A 106 -2.17 -0.06 -12.63
C PHE A 106 -1.54 -1.14 -11.75
N SER A 107 -1.93 -2.40 -11.95
CA SER A 107 -1.37 -3.54 -11.23
C SER A 107 0.12 -3.72 -11.55
N VAL A 108 0.53 -3.54 -12.81
CA VAL A 108 1.95 -3.55 -13.22
C VAL A 108 2.72 -2.39 -12.60
N ILE A 109 2.18 -1.17 -12.63
CA ILE A 109 2.84 0.01 -12.05
C ILE A 109 3.09 -0.18 -10.55
N ASP A 110 2.05 -0.59 -9.81
CA ASP A 110 2.15 -0.84 -8.37
C ASP A 110 3.17 -1.95 -8.06
N TYR A 111 3.12 -3.04 -8.84
CA TYR A 111 4.03 -4.17 -8.69
C TYR A 111 5.50 -3.78 -8.91
N ASP A 112 5.80 -3.07 -10.00
CA ASP A 112 7.17 -2.71 -10.35
C ASP A 112 7.78 -1.73 -9.33
N LEU A 113 7.05 -0.67 -8.97
CA LEU A 113 7.51 0.32 -8.01
C LEU A 113 7.84 -0.33 -6.66
N LEU A 114 6.95 -1.16 -6.14
CA LEU A 114 7.15 -1.79 -4.84
C LEU A 114 8.22 -2.89 -4.89
N SER A 115 8.26 -3.71 -5.95
CA SER A 115 9.29 -4.73 -6.10
C SER A 115 10.69 -4.10 -6.16
N ASN A 116 10.82 -2.95 -6.83
CA ASN A 116 12.07 -2.19 -6.87
C ASN A 116 12.41 -1.54 -5.51
N ALA A 117 11.42 -1.12 -4.72
CA ALA A 117 11.64 -0.66 -3.35
C ALA A 117 12.11 -1.80 -2.43
N ILE A 118 11.46 -2.96 -2.48
CA ILE A 118 11.83 -4.16 -1.70
C ILE A 118 13.28 -4.56 -1.97
N LYS A 119 13.70 -4.57 -3.24
CA LYS A 119 15.10 -4.88 -3.63
C LYS A 119 16.15 -3.93 -3.06
N ARG A 120 15.76 -2.72 -2.63
CA ARG A 120 16.67 -1.74 -2.01
C ARG A 120 16.72 -1.86 -0.49
N ILE A 121 15.73 -2.52 0.11
CA ILE A 121 15.61 -2.71 1.55
C ILE A 121 16.24 -4.05 1.97
N LEU A 122 16.15 -5.07 1.11
CA LEU A 122 16.83 -6.37 1.26
C LEU A 122 18.30 -6.29 0.87
#